data_AF-J9EAA8-F1
#
_entry.id   AF-J9EAA8-F1
#
_cell.length_a   1.000
_cell.length_b   1.000
_cell.length_c   1.000
_cell.angle_alpha   90.00
_cell.angle_beta   90.00
_cell.angle_gamma   90.00
#
_symmetry.space_group_name_H-M   'P 1'
#
loop_
_entity.id
_entity.type
_entity.pdbx_description
1 polymer ?
#
loop_
_entity_poly.entity_id
_entity_poly.type
_entity_poly.pdbx_seq_one_letter_code
_entity_poly.pdbx_strand_id
1 'polypeptide(L)'
;KTSNKCGLPPFVDDLPNSEKKEILSIWKDYKSGDDCADQRRETQKIIDNLTSDVRAVLFGRPPLFLKDAPVSVKKMFRDIMYNRTLKYDEKKQKLSNLAVQILNQKQLAEFRRYLEERERQKKEFEDK
;
A
#
# COMPACT_ATOMS: atom_id res chain seq x y z
N LYS A 1 -2.72 18.44 -5.91
CA LYS A 1 -2.02 18.98 -7.10
C LYS A 1 -1.60 17.81 -7.98
N THR A 2 -2.41 17.44 -8.97
CA THR A 2 -2.00 16.49 -10.01
C THR A 2 -0.87 17.14 -10.80
N SER A 3 0.32 16.54 -10.76
CA SER A 3 1.46 17.06 -11.52
C SER A 3 1.15 16.85 -13.01
N ASN A 4 0.77 17.93 -13.71
CA ASN A 4 0.57 17.94 -15.16
C ASN A 4 1.90 17.88 -15.94
N LYS A 5 3.01 17.63 -15.25
CA LYS A 5 4.31 17.46 -15.89
C LYS A 5 4.40 16.03 -16.43
N CYS A 6 4.82 15.91 -17.69
CA CYS A 6 5.19 14.65 -18.32
C CYS A 6 6.40 14.06 -17.57
N GLY A 7 6.18 12.94 -16.88
CA GLY A 7 7.19 12.27 -16.06
C GLY A 7 6.66 10.97 -15.46
N LEU A 8 7.59 10.06 -15.16
CA LEU A 8 7.29 8.73 -14.63
C LEU A 8 6.36 8.81 -13.40
N PRO A 9 5.28 8.00 -13.34
CA PRO A 9 4.38 8.03 -12.19
C PRO A 9 5.08 7.68 -10.88
N PRO A 10 4.75 8.35 -9.76
CA PRO A 10 5.47 8.19 -8.49
C PRO A 10 5.26 6.83 -7.82
N PHE A 11 4.30 6.02 -8.28
CA PHE A 11 3.98 4.69 -7.75
C PHE A 11 4.61 3.55 -8.56
N VAL A 12 5.43 3.84 -9.58
CA VAL A 12 5.98 2.79 -10.46
C VAL A 12 6.87 1.81 -9.70
N ASP A 13 7.66 2.30 -8.75
CA ASP A 13 8.52 1.44 -7.94
C ASP A 13 7.77 0.49 -7.02
N ASP A 14 6.53 0.82 -6.74
CA ASP A 14 5.62 0.14 -5.83
C ASP A 14 4.79 -0.96 -6.54
N LEU A 15 4.87 -1.06 -7.87
CA LEU A 15 4.17 -2.08 -8.66
C LEU A 15 4.84 -3.46 -8.60
N PRO A 16 4.09 -4.55 -8.82
CA PRO A 16 4.70 -5.86 -9.02
C PRO A 16 5.62 -5.86 -10.25
N ASN A 17 6.61 -6.76 -10.25
CA ASN A 17 7.69 -6.75 -11.24
C ASN A 17 7.22 -6.80 -12.70
N SER A 18 6.08 -7.45 -12.98
CA SER A 18 5.54 -7.56 -14.34
C SER A 18 5.06 -6.19 -14.85
N GLU A 19 4.14 -5.58 -14.11
CA GLU A 19 3.51 -4.30 -14.46
C GLU A 19 4.49 -3.14 -14.33
N LYS A 20 5.43 -3.22 -13.39
CA LYS A 20 6.55 -2.27 -13.28
C LYS A 20 7.37 -2.22 -14.56
N LYS A 21 7.76 -3.38 -15.12
CA LYS A 21 8.55 -3.44 -16.37
C LYS A 21 7.77 -2.89 -17.55
N GLU A 22 6.48 -3.21 -17.61
CA GLU A 22 5.60 -2.73 -18.68
C GLU A 22 5.45 -1.21 -18.65
N ILE A 23 5.21 -0.63 -17.47
CA ILE A 23 5.14 0.83 -17.31
C ILE A 23 6.51 1.47 -17.59
N LEU A 24 7.63 0.91 -17.11
CA LEU A 24 8.96 1.44 -17.45
C LEU A 24 9.21 1.43 -18.97
N SER A 25 8.70 0.45 -19.71
CA SER A 25 8.82 0.40 -21.17
C SER A 25 7.98 1.47 -21.86
N ILE A 26 6.76 1.75 -21.38
CA ILE A 26 5.91 2.84 -21.90
C ILE A 26 6.59 4.20 -21.71
N TRP A 27 7.30 4.37 -20.60
CA TRP A 27 7.96 5.61 -20.20
C TRP A 27 9.47 5.60 -20.52
N LYS A 28 9.99 4.70 -21.35
CA LYS A 28 11.45 4.65 -21.61
C LYS A 28 11.95 5.86 -22.42
N ASP A 29 11.11 6.41 -23.29
CA ASP A 29 11.45 7.49 -24.24
C ASP A 29 10.73 8.82 -23.93
N TYR A 30 10.12 8.99 -22.74
CA TYR A 30 9.41 10.24 -22.43
C TYR A 30 10.38 11.42 -22.28
N LYS A 31 9.94 12.61 -22.71
CA LYS A 31 10.69 13.85 -22.52
C LYS A 31 9.90 14.81 -21.63
N SER A 32 10.59 15.43 -20.68
CA SER A 32 9.99 16.44 -19.82
C SER A 32 9.60 17.67 -20.63
N GLY A 33 8.30 17.88 -20.83
CA GLY A 33 7.75 18.98 -21.61
C GLY A 33 6.77 18.54 -22.71
N ASP A 34 6.80 17.26 -23.10
CA ASP A 34 5.87 16.70 -24.09
C ASP A 34 4.47 16.43 -23.49
N ASP A 35 3.48 16.23 -24.37
CA ASP A 35 2.16 15.74 -23.96
C ASP A 35 2.23 14.24 -23.70
N CYS A 36 2.37 13.86 -22.42
CA CYS A 36 2.40 12.47 -21.96
C CYS A 36 1.01 11.78 -21.95
N ALA A 37 0.03 12.27 -22.72
CA ALA A 37 -1.34 11.76 -22.71
C ALA A 37 -1.42 10.27 -23.08
N ASP A 38 -0.69 9.85 -24.11
CA ASP A 38 -0.67 8.44 -24.53
C ASP A 38 0.00 7.54 -23.48
N GLN A 39 1.16 7.93 -22.94
CA GLN A 39 1.83 7.17 -21.88
C GLN A 39 0.93 7.04 -20.64
N ARG A 40 0.21 8.11 -20.27
CA ARG A 40 -0.76 8.09 -19.18
C ARG A 40 -1.92 7.17 -19.47
N ARG A 41 -2.46 7.18 -20.71
CA ARG A 41 -3.54 6.27 -21.11
C ARG A 41 -3.12 4.80 -21.04
N GLU A 42 -1.94 4.47 -21.56
CA GLU A 42 -1.45 3.09 -21.51
C GLU A 42 -1.12 2.64 -20.08
N THR A 43 -0.55 3.53 -19.26
CA THR A 43 -0.35 3.28 -17.82
C THR A 43 -1.68 3.02 -17.11
N GLN A 44 -2.72 3.81 -17.43
CA GLN A 44 -4.04 3.67 -16.83
C GLN A 44 -4.66 2.30 -17.17
N LYS A 45 -4.48 1.79 -18.39
CA LYS A 45 -4.92 0.43 -18.76
C LYS A 45 -4.26 -0.64 -17.91
N ILE A 46 -2.96 -0.52 -17.64
CA ILE A 46 -2.24 -1.45 -16.77
C ILE A 46 -2.81 -1.39 -15.35
N ILE A 47 -3.00 -0.19 -14.82
CA ILE A 47 -3.62 0.01 -13.50
C ILE A 47 -5.03 -0.56 -13.45
N ASP A 48 -5.77 -0.47 -14.55
CA ASP A 48 -7.14 -0.97 -14.64
C ASP A 48 -7.22 -2.50 -14.67
N ASN A 49 -6.18 -3.14 -15.21
CA ASN A 49 -6.02 -4.59 -15.19
C ASN A 49 -5.44 -5.13 -13.86
N LEU A 50 -4.95 -4.27 -12.95
CA LEU A 50 -4.48 -4.70 -11.64
C LEU A 50 -5.62 -5.31 -10.82
N THR A 51 -5.30 -6.37 -10.09
CA THR A 51 -6.23 -6.96 -9.12
C THR A 51 -6.63 -5.95 -8.05
N SER A 52 -7.82 -6.11 -7.49
CA SER A 52 -8.35 -5.24 -6.44
C SER A 52 -7.43 -5.18 -5.22
N ASP A 53 -6.75 -6.28 -4.87
CA ASP A 53 -5.77 -6.33 -3.79
C ASP A 53 -4.59 -5.37 -4.04
N VAL A 54 -3.96 -5.48 -5.22
CA VAL A 54 -2.81 -4.64 -5.59
C VAL A 54 -3.22 -3.17 -5.65
N ARG A 55 -4.36 -2.85 -6.29
CA ARG A 55 -4.88 -1.46 -6.32
C ARG A 55 -5.12 -0.94 -4.91
N ALA A 56 -5.65 -1.76 -4.03
CA ALA A 56 -5.93 -1.34 -2.68
C ALA A 56 -4.64 -1.09 -1.89
N VAL A 57 -3.53 -1.80 -2.16
CA VAL A 57 -2.21 -1.53 -1.54
C VAL A 57 -1.59 -0.24 -2.06
N LEU A 58 -1.70 0.01 -3.37
CA LEU A 58 -1.12 1.20 -4.02
C LEU A 58 -1.88 2.49 -3.70
N PHE A 59 -3.21 2.43 -3.73
CA PHE A 59 -4.08 3.61 -3.63
C PHE A 59 -4.87 3.67 -2.32
N GLY A 60 -4.79 2.65 -1.47
CA GLY A 60 -5.43 2.67 -0.16
C GLY A 60 -4.72 3.62 0.81
N ARG A 61 -5.41 3.99 1.89
CA ARG A 61 -4.77 4.70 3.01
C ARG A 61 -4.13 3.67 3.94
N PRO A 62 -2.80 3.48 3.92
CA PRO A 62 -2.16 2.61 4.89
C PRO A 62 -2.27 3.21 6.31
N PRO A 63 -2.27 2.38 7.35
CA PRO A 63 -2.04 2.83 8.72
C PRO A 63 -0.76 3.67 8.84
N LEU A 64 -0.71 4.60 9.80
CA LEU A 64 0.42 5.53 10.01
C LEU A 64 1.77 4.81 10.10
N PHE A 65 1.82 3.67 10.80
CA PHE A 65 3.04 2.88 10.95
C PHE A 65 3.56 2.26 9.64
N LEU A 66 2.72 2.19 8.60
CA LEU A 66 3.06 1.70 7.26
C LEU A 66 3.17 2.81 6.22
N LYS A 67 3.04 4.09 6.59
CA LYS A 67 3.04 5.21 5.63
C LYS A 67 4.26 5.16 4.69
N ASP A 68 5.43 5.02 5.29
CA ASP A 68 6.73 5.02 4.60
C ASP A 68 7.26 3.60 4.36
N ALA A 69 6.44 2.56 4.60
CA ALA A 69 6.83 1.18 4.36
C ALA A 69 6.75 0.84 2.85
N PRO A 70 7.61 -0.06 2.34
CA PRO A 70 7.52 -0.53 0.97
C PRO A 70 6.23 -1.33 0.73
N VAL A 71 5.76 -1.38 -0.52
CA VAL A 71 4.52 -2.09 -0.88
C VAL A 71 4.51 -3.55 -0.46
N SER A 72 5.64 -4.24 -0.55
CA SER A 72 5.77 -5.63 -0.08
C SER A 72 5.37 -5.76 1.39
N VAL A 73 5.87 -4.86 2.24
CA VAL A 73 5.54 -4.82 3.67
C VAL A 73 4.08 -4.43 3.87
N LYS A 74 3.60 -3.36 3.20
CA LYS A 74 2.18 -2.95 3.26
C LYS A 74 1.23 -4.10 2.91
N LYS A 75 1.57 -4.90 1.90
CA LYS A 75 0.81 -6.08 1.47
C LYS A 75 0.77 -7.14 2.55
N MET A 76 1.91 -7.51 3.14
CA MET A 76 1.96 -8.51 4.22
C MET A 76 1.04 -8.15 5.40
N PHE A 77 1.04 -6.87 5.82
CA PHE A 77 0.13 -6.40 6.86
C PHE A 77 -1.33 -6.41 6.41
N ARG A 78 -1.62 -5.99 5.17
CA ARG A 78 -2.97 -6.02 4.61
C ARG A 78 -3.54 -7.44 4.60
N ASP A 79 -2.78 -8.41 4.13
CA ASP A 79 -3.19 -9.81 4.01
C ASP A 79 -3.68 -10.35 5.35
N ILE A 80 -3.06 -9.95 6.47
CA ILE A 80 -3.47 -10.34 7.82
C ILE A 80 -4.69 -9.53 8.27
N MET A 81 -4.70 -8.21 8.08
CA MET A 81 -5.80 -7.33 8.51
C MET A 81 -7.14 -7.69 7.86
N TYR A 82 -7.12 -7.95 6.55
CA TYR A 82 -8.32 -8.21 5.75
C TYR A 82 -8.64 -9.71 5.62
N ASN A 83 -7.84 -10.59 6.22
CA ASN A 83 -8.14 -12.01 6.27
C ASN A 83 -9.50 -12.24 6.95
N ARG A 84 -10.48 -12.77 6.23
CA ARG A 84 -11.82 -13.04 6.80
C ARG A 84 -11.87 -14.29 7.66
N THR A 85 -10.87 -15.16 7.54
CA THR A 85 -10.80 -16.45 8.23
C THR A 85 -10.20 -16.32 9.64
N LEU A 86 -9.38 -15.30 9.89
CA LEU A 86 -8.72 -15.11 11.19
C LEU A 86 -9.61 -14.33 12.17
N LYS A 87 -9.64 -14.77 13.42
CA LYS A 87 -10.25 -14.02 14.52
C LYS A 87 -9.42 -12.80 14.92
N TYR A 88 -10.04 -11.88 15.65
CA TYR A 88 -9.40 -10.65 16.09
C TYR A 88 -8.08 -10.89 16.85
N ASP A 89 -8.08 -11.77 17.85
CA ASP A 89 -6.88 -12.09 18.64
C ASP A 89 -5.77 -12.73 17.79
N GLU A 90 -6.14 -13.62 16.86
CA GLU A 90 -5.18 -14.23 15.94
C GLU A 90 -4.56 -13.19 14.99
N LYS A 91 -5.38 -12.25 14.48
CA LYS A 91 -4.88 -11.13 13.68
C LYS A 91 -3.90 -10.28 14.48
N LYS A 92 -4.26 -9.93 15.72
CA LYS A 92 -3.40 -9.13 16.61
C LYS A 92 -2.06 -9.81 16.86
N GLN A 93 -2.05 -11.12 17.14
CA GLN A 93 -0.83 -11.89 17.33
C GLN A 93 0.02 -11.92 16.05
N LYS A 94 -0.57 -12.27 14.91
CA LYS A 94 0.16 -12.33 13.63
C LYS A 94 0.71 -10.97 13.21
N LEU A 95 -0.07 -9.89 13.38
CA LEU A 95 0.39 -8.52 13.12
C LEU A 95 1.54 -8.12 14.05
N SER A 96 1.46 -8.49 15.33
CA SER A 96 2.52 -8.18 16.30
C SER A 96 3.81 -8.90 15.98
N ASN A 97 3.73 -10.19 15.60
CA ASN A 97 4.89 -10.96 15.19
C ASN A 97 5.53 -10.37 13.92
N LEU A 98 4.71 -10.03 12.92
CA LEU A 98 5.19 -9.40 11.69
C LEU A 98 5.82 -8.02 11.96
N ALA A 99 5.22 -7.24 12.86
CA ALA A 99 5.72 -5.93 13.27
C ALA A 99 7.12 -6.01 13.88
N VAL A 100 7.34 -6.92 14.82
CA VAL A 100 8.65 -7.08 15.47
C VAL A 100 9.72 -7.54 14.48
N GLN A 101 9.36 -8.33 13.47
CA GLN A 101 10.31 -8.84 12.48
C GLN A 101 10.74 -7.81 11.43
N ILE A 102 9.83 -6.94 10.99
CA ILE A 102 10.04 -6.11 9.80
C ILE A 102 10.10 -4.61 10.11
N LEU A 103 9.40 -4.14 11.14
CA LEU A 103 9.29 -2.70 11.42
C LEU A 103 10.48 -2.19 12.22
N ASN A 104 10.88 -0.95 11.93
CA ASN A 104 11.88 -0.24 12.73
C ASN A 104 11.29 0.31 14.03
N GLN A 105 12.13 0.82 14.93
CA GLN A 105 11.71 1.33 16.25
C GLN A 105 10.64 2.42 16.16
N LYS A 106 10.72 3.33 15.18
CA LYS A 106 9.73 4.42 14.99
C LYS A 106 8.39 3.84 14.55
N GLN A 107 8.40 2.92 13.58
CA GLN A 107 7.20 2.23 13.10
C GLN A 107 6.58 1.34 14.18
N LEU A 108 7.40 0.69 15.02
CA LEU A 108 6.93 -0.11 16.15
C LEU A 108 6.17 0.73 17.18
N ALA A 109 6.64 1.95 17.47
CA ALA A 109 5.92 2.86 18.37
C ALA A 109 4.54 3.23 17.81
N GLU A 110 4.46 3.57 16.53
CA GLU A 110 3.19 3.85 15.85
C GLU A 110 2.29 2.61 15.74
N PHE A 111 2.88 1.42 15.59
CA PHE A 111 2.14 0.16 15.57
C PHE A 111 1.50 -0.14 16.94
N ARG A 112 2.20 0.13 18.05
CA ARG A 112 1.63 -0.02 19.40
C ARG A 112 0.42 0.88 19.60
N ARG A 113 0.52 2.16 19.20
CA ARG A 113 -0.62 3.10 19.22
C ARG A 113 -1.80 2.58 18.39
N TYR A 114 -1.52 2.07 17.19
CA TYR A 114 -2.54 1.47 16.34
C TYR A 114 -3.27 0.29 17.02
N LEU A 115 -2.55 -0.58 17.74
CA LEU A 115 -3.17 -1.67 18.50
C LEU A 115 -4.02 -1.15 19.66
N GLU A 116 -3.54 -0.18 20.42
CA GLU A 116 -4.28 0.42 21.54
C GLU A 116 -5.60 1.08 21.07
N GLU A 117 -5.57 1.82 19.96
CA GLU A 117 -6.78 2.40 19.37
C GLU A 117 -7.79 1.33 18.93
N ARG A 118 -7.30 0.22 18.35
CA ARG A 118 -8.16 -0.89 17.93
C ARG A 118 -8.77 -1.64 19.10
N GLU A 119 -8.04 -1.78 20.21
CA GLU A 119 -8.57 -2.36 21.45
C GLU A 119 -9.61 -1.44 22.09
N ARG A 120 -9.36 -0.14 22.12
CA ARG A 120 -10.33 0.84 22.62
C ARG A 120 -11.63 0.79 21.82
N GLN A 121 -11.55 0.82 20.49
CA GLN A 121 -12.72 0.71 19.62
C GLN A 121 -13.49 -0.61 19.80
N LYS A 122 -12.78 -1.71 20.05
CA LYS A 122 -13.40 -3.01 20.32
C LYS A 122 -14.18 -2.96 21.64
N LYS A 123 -13.57 -2.48 22.73
CA LYS A 123 -14.24 -2.34 24.02
C LYS A 123 -15.46 -1.42 23.94
N GLU A 124 -15.31 -0.26 23.28
CA GLU A 124 -16.41 0.68 23.05
C GLU A 124 -17.58 0.07 22.26
N PHE A 125 -17.30 -0.91 21.38
CA PHE A 125 -18.33 -1.64 20.64
C PHE A 125 -18.95 -2.78 21.46
N GLU A 126 -18.18 -3.44 22.32
CA GLU A 126 -18.66 -4.51 23.20
C GLU A 126 -19.49 -3.98 24.39
N ASP A 127 -19.17 -2.79 24.89
CA ASP A 127 -19.92 -2.10 25.97
C ASP A 127 -21.23 -1.45 25.48
N LYS A 128 -21.51 -1.46 24.17
CA LYS A 128 -22.63 -0.75 23.55
C LYS A 128 -23.69 -1.70 22.99
#